data_AF-A0A7C5AXR5-F1
#
_entry.id   AF-A0A7C5AXR5-F1
#
_cell.length_a   1.000
_cell.length_b   1.000
_cell.length_c   1.000
_cell.angle_alpha   90.00
_cell.angle_beta   90.00
_cell.angle_gamma   90.00
#
_symmetry.space_group_name_H-M   'P 1'
#
loop_
_entity.id
_entity.type
_entity.pdbx_description
1 polymer ?
#
loop_
_entity_poly.entity_id
_entity_poly.type
_entity_poly.pdbx_seq_one_letter_code
_entity_poly.pdbx_strand_id
1 'polypeptide(L)' 'MTNREFGRAYIEDARVILAEAEMSLEQGHFHRTVRKCQESVEMALKGLLRVAGVEYPKAPRVGRVLVGSAVAQVVSVS' A
#
# COMPACT_ATOMS: atom_id res chain seq x y z
N MET A 1 4.54 -15.98 12.27
CA MET A 1 3.63 -15.48 11.23
C MET A 1 4.14 -15.87 9.86
N THR A 2 3.28 -16.40 8.99
CA THR A 2 3.58 -16.71 7.59
C THR A 2 3.57 -15.44 6.73
N ASN A 3 4.16 -15.48 5.53
CA ASN A 3 4.11 -14.35 4.58
C ASN A 3 2.67 -13.94 4.24
N ARG A 4 1.73 -14.91 4.20
CA ARG A 4 0.31 -14.65 4.03
C ARG A 4 -0.32 -13.92 5.22
N GLU A 5 0.05 -14.26 6.45
CA GLU A 5 -0.45 -13.57 7.64
C GLU A 5 0.03 -12.13 7.72
N PHE A 6 1.32 -11.89 7.45
CA PHE A 6 1.85 -10.53 7.34
C PHE A 6 1.20 -9.74 6.20
N GLY A 7 0.96 -10.39 5.06
CA GLY A 7 0.30 -9.74 3.92
C GLY A 7 -1.14 -9.33 4.24
N ARG A 8 -1.89 -10.19 4.95
CA ARG A 8 -3.23 -9.85 5.44
C ARG A 8 -3.21 -8.72 6.47
N ALA A 9 -2.27 -8.74 7.41
CA ALA A 9 -2.13 -7.66 8.39
C ALA A 9 -1.92 -6.30 7.71
N TYR A 10 -1.05 -6.23 6.70
CA TYR A 10 -0.87 -5.00 5.92
C TYR A 10 -2.12 -4.54 5.18
N ILE A 11 -2.94 -5.47 4.67
CA ILE A 11 -4.22 -5.11 4.01
C ILE A 11 -5.22 -4.55 5.03
N GLU A 12 -5.28 -5.11 6.24
CA GLU A 12 -6.13 -4.56 7.30
C GLU A 12 -5.65 -3.18 7.75
N ASP A 13 -4.34 -2.98 7.93
CA ASP A 13 -3.75 -1.67 8.22
C ASP A 13 -4.08 -0.65 7.12
N ALA A 14 -4.03 -1.05 5.84
CA ALA A 14 -4.39 -0.20 4.71
C ALA A 14 -5.83 0.32 4.80
N ARG A 15 -6.76 -0.52 5.26
CA ARG A 15 -8.17 -0.14 5.45
C ARG A 15 -8.36 0.84 6.60
N VAL A 16 -7.64 0.63 7.71
CA VAL A 16 -7.65 1.57 8.84
C VAL A 16 -7.14 2.94 8.40
N ILE A 17 -6.03 2.99 7.67
CA ILE A 17 -5.47 4.25 7.15
C ILE A 17 -6.43 4.93 6.16
N LEU A 18 -7.16 4.16 5.35
CA LEU A 18 -8.16 4.71 4.43
C LEU A 18 -9.32 5.37 5.19
N ALA A 19 -9.85 4.71 6.22
CA ALA A 19 -10.89 5.29 7.08
C ALA A 19 -10.40 6.59 7.74
N GLU A 20 -9.14 6.63 8.19
CA GLU A 20 -8.54 7.85 8.71
C GLU A 20 -8.37 8.96 7.65
N ALA A 21 -8.20 8.61 6.39
CA ALA A 21 -8.12 9.54 5.27
C ALA A 21 -9.49 10.15 5.00
N GLU A 22 -10.55 9.34 5.00
CA GLU A 22 -11.95 9.77 4.86
C GLU A 22 -12.33 10.75 5.98
N MET A 23 -12.01 10.43 7.23
CA MET A 23 -12.22 11.35 8.35
C MET A 23 -11.45 12.67 8.18
N SER A 24 -10.24 12.62 7.60
CA SER A 24 -9.44 13.83 7.36
C SER A 24 -10.05 14.69 6.24
N LEU A 25 -10.67 14.05 5.26
CA LEU A 25 -11.37 14.73 4.16
C LEU A 25 -12.61 15.45 4.68
N GLU A 26 -13.41 14.78 5.51
CA GLU A 26 -14.60 15.37 6.15
C GLU A 26 -14.25 16.61 6.99
N GLN A 27 -13.08 16.61 7.62
CA GLN A 27 -12.56 17.74 8.42
C GLN A 27 -11.90 18.85 7.58
N GLY A 28 -11.82 18.71 6.26
CA GLY A 28 -11.15 19.68 5.38
C GLY A 28 -9.61 19.64 5.46
N HIS A 29 -9.03 18.62 6.08
CA HIS A 29 -7.58 18.45 6.21
C HIS A 29 -6.98 17.80 4.94
N PHE A 30 -7.04 18.53 3.81
CA PHE A 30 -6.68 17.98 2.50
C PHE A 30 -5.23 17.44 2.42
N HIS A 31 -4.25 18.16 2.98
CA HIS A 31 -2.86 17.70 3.01
C HIS A 31 -2.69 16.37 3.76
N ARG A 32 -3.45 16.18 4.85
CA ARG A 32 -3.44 14.96 5.65
C ARG A 32 -4.15 13.81 4.94
N THR A 33 -5.24 14.12 4.25
CA THR A 33 -5.99 13.19 3.40
C THR A 33 -5.06 12.56 2.35
N VAL A 34 -4.38 13.39 1.55
CA VAL A 34 -3.47 12.91 0.49
C VAL A 34 -2.35 12.04 1.05
N ARG A 35 -1.74 12.44 2.17
CA ARG A 35 -0.69 11.64 2.83
C ARG A 35 -1.20 10.27 3.26
N LYS A 36 -2.36 10.21 3.91
CA LYS A 36 -2.95 8.94 4.35
C LYS A 36 -3.37 8.06 3.18
N CYS A 37 -3.93 8.63 2.11
CA CYS A 37 -4.20 7.86 0.89
C CYS A 37 -2.93 7.22 0.33
N GLN A 38 -1.80 7.95 0.30
CA GLN A 38 -0.52 7.40 -0.14
C GLN A 38 -0.03 6.26 0.76
N GLU A 39 -0.15 6.43 2.09
CA GLU A 39 0.21 5.42 3.08
C GLU A 39 -0.67 4.16 2.97
N SER A 40 -1.99 4.33 2.75
CA SER A 40 -2.94 3.23 2.55
C SER A 40 -2.60 2.42 1.30
N VAL A 41 -2.36 3.08 0.17
CA VAL A 41 -1.96 2.42 -1.09
C VAL A 41 -0.63 1.68 -0.93
N GLU A 42 0.34 2.31 -0.28
CA GLU A 42 1.63 1.68 0.02
C GLU A 42 1.45 0.41 0.85
N MET A 43 0.63 0.46 1.89
CA MET A 43 0.40 -0.69 2.76
C MET A 43 -0.36 -1.81 2.04
N ALA A 44 -1.39 -1.48 1.28
CA ALA A 44 -2.15 -2.44 0.49
C ALA A 44 -1.24 -3.19 -0.50
N LEU A 45 -0.37 -2.48 -1.21
CA LEU A 45 0.51 -3.10 -2.19
C LEU A 45 1.60 -3.96 -1.55
N LYS A 46 2.18 -3.52 -0.43
CA LYS A 46 3.08 -4.37 0.39
C LYS A 46 2.39 -5.65 0.83
N GLY A 47 1.13 -5.55 1.26
CA GLY A 47 0.31 -6.69 1.66
C GLY A 47 0.08 -7.66 0.51
N LEU A 48 -0.38 -7.17 -0.64
CA LEU A 48 -0.63 -7.95 -1.84
C LEU A 48 0.62 -8.68 -2.34
N LEU A 49 1.75 -7.99 -2.46
CA LEU A 49 3.02 -8.61 -2.87
C LEU A 49 3.42 -9.75 -1.93
N ARG A 50 3.24 -9.56 -0.62
CA ARG A 50 3.59 -10.59 0.37
C ARG A 50 2.64 -11.78 0.37
N VAL A 51 1.34 -11.56 0.12
CA VAL A 51 0.36 -12.64 -0.12
C VAL A 51 0.70 -13.43 -1.39
N ALA A 52 1.17 -12.73 -2.43
CA ALA A 52 1.61 -13.34 -3.69
C ALA A 52 2.97 -14.04 -3.61
N GLY A 53 3.65 -13.98 -2.46
CA GLY A 53 4.99 -14.57 -2.28
C GLY A 53 6.12 -13.77 -2.94
N VAL A 54 5.85 -12.53 -3.35
CA VAL A 54 6.84 -11.63 -3.95
C VAL A 54 7.57 -10.86 -2.85
N GLU A 55 8.87 -11.08 -2.73
CA GLU A 55 9.72 -10.26 -1.87
C GLU A 55 10.11 -8.97 -2.59
N TYR A 56 9.86 -7.83 -1.95
CA TYR A 56 10.26 -6.52 -2.47
C TYR A 56 11.39 -5.93 -1.60
N PRO A 57 12.34 -5.18 -2.19
CA PRO A 57 13.41 -4.55 -1.43
C PRO A 57 12.84 -3.54 -0.43
N LYS A 58 13.37 -3.54 0.80
CA LYS A 58 13.03 -2.56 1.85
C LYS A 58 13.57 -1.16 1.47
N ALA A 59 12.96 -0.51 0.48
CA ALA A 59 13.33 0.82 0.05
C ALA A 59 12.64 1.89 0.92
N PRO A 60 13.35 2.94 1.37
CA PRO A 60 12.73 4.09 2.01
C PRO A 60 12.02 4.95 0.94
N ARG A 61 10.70 5.10 1.10
CA ARG A 61 9.73 5.81 0.21
C ARG A 61 9.29 4.99 -1.00
N VAL A 62 8.36 4.11 -0.72
CA VAL A 62 7.81 3.09 -1.62
C VAL A 62 6.90 3.70 -2.70
N GLY A 63 6.40 4.92 -2.51
CA GLY A 63 5.54 5.62 -3.47
C GLY A 63 6.15 5.85 -4.87
N ARG A 64 7.48 5.96 -5.03
CA ARG A 64 8.11 6.10 -6.36
C ARG A 64 8.48 4.77 -7.03
N VAL A 65 8.72 3.72 -6.25
CA VAL A 65 9.26 2.46 -6.76
C VAL A 65 8.13 1.50 -7.17
N LEU A 66 7.00 1.52 -6.46
CA LEU A 66 5.95 0.53 -6.70
C LEU A 66 5.12 0.78 -7.98
N VAL A 67 4.89 2.04 -8.37
CA VAL A 67 4.19 2.33 -9.64
C VAL A 67 5.05 1.95 -10.85
N GLY A 68 6.38 2.09 -10.75
CA GLY A 68 7.29 1.78 -11.85
C GLY A 68 7.59 0.29 -12.03
N SER A 69 7.68 -0.48 -10.94
CA SER A 69 8.21 -1.85 -10.99
C SER A 69 7.15 -2.96 -10.92
N ALA A 70 6.07 -2.77 -10.14
CA ALA A 70 5.03 -3.80 -10.00
C ALA A 70 4.10 -3.86 -11.22
N VAL A 71 3.76 -2.70 -11.79
CA VAL A 71 2.95 -2.62 -13.02
C VAL A 71 3.72 -3.20 -14.21
N ALA A 72 5.02 -2.92 -14.32
CA ALA A 72 5.84 -3.43 -15.42
C ALA A 72 5.95 -4.96 -15.45
N GLN A 73 6.06 -5.62 -14.29
CA GLN A 73 6.15 -7.09 -14.25
C GLN A 73 4.79 -7.79 -14.41
N VAL A 74 3.69 -7.15 -14.02
CA VAL A 74 2.33 -7.70 -14.23
C VAL A 74 1.88 -7.51 -15.69
N VAL A 75 2.29 -6.43 -16.35
CA VAL A 75 1.90 -6.13 -17.74
C VAL A 75 2.79 -6.83 -18.78
N SER A 76 4.01 -7.26 -18.43
CA SER A 76 4.89 -7.96 -19.37
C SER A 76 4.57 -9.45 -19.58
N VAL A 77 3.48 -9.96 -18.99
CA VAL A 77 2.96 -11.33 -19.20
C VAL A 77 1.68 -11.29 -20.06
N SER A 78 1.65 -10.45 -21.09
CA SER A 78 0.58 -10.45 -22.10
C SER A 78 1.17 -10.37 -23.49
#